data_AF-A0A539EP16-F1
#
_entry.id   AF-A0A539EP16-F1
#
_cell.length_a   1.000
_cell.length_b   1.000
_cell.length_c   1.000
_cell.angle_alpha   90.00
_cell.angle_beta   90.00
_cell.angle_gamma   90.00
#
_symmetry.space_group_name_H-M   'P 1'
#
loop_
_entity.id
_entity.type
_entity.pdbx_description
1 polymer ?
#
loop_
_entity_poly.entity_id
_entity_poly.type
_entity_poly.pdbx_seq_one_letter_code
_entity_poly.pdbx_strand_id
1 'polypeptide(L)'
;MKISYAWLKELVDLPVGPDALAEKLLHLGMEAASITRTGAHFTGVVIGEVRTKEKHPNADRLSLCTVFDGTSEAAVVCGAPNVAAGQRVAFAKVGAVLPGDFVIKKAKIRGAASEGMICSTKELGLPSDGVDGIMVLPPGAPAGTDFASTLGPSDAVLDVEIGPNRPDCLSHAGLARELAVHFGTSLKTAPPAAVSEAGPASLPVDVADAEGCPRYTGRLVTGVKVGPSPAWLKERLERLGLRSINAAVDVTNLLLMENGQPLHVFDADKLSGGRLAVRRAKAGESLKGLDG
;
A
#
# COMPACT_ATOMS: atom_id res chain seq x y z
N MET A 1 -12.32 -5.76 3.60
CA MET A 1 -11.44 -5.00 4.52
C MET A 1 -10.06 -4.98 3.89
N LYS A 2 -9.50 -3.79 3.65
CA LYS A 2 -8.16 -3.68 3.06
C LYS A 2 -7.06 -3.87 4.11
N ILE A 3 -6.15 -4.80 3.83
CA ILE A 3 -5.02 -5.17 4.68
C ILE A 3 -3.72 -5.06 3.87
N SER A 4 -2.74 -4.34 4.41
CA SER A 4 -1.38 -4.27 3.85
C SER A 4 -0.59 -5.52 4.25
N TYR A 5 -0.04 -6.22 3.25
CA TYR A 5 0.85 -7.36 3.46
C TYR A 5 2.18 -6.92 4.11
N ALA A 6 2.74 -5.78 3.70
CA ALA A 6 3.92 -5.21 4.32
C ALA A 6 3.69 -4.93 5.82
N TRP A 7 2.55 -4.34 6.17
CA TRP A 7 2.19 -4.07 7.57
C TRP A 7 1.95 -5.37 8.35
N LEU A 8 1.30 -6.38 7.76
CA LEU A 8 1.17 -7.69 8.42
C LEU A 8 2.54 -8.29 8.78
N LYS A 9 3.56 -8.17 7.90
CA LYS A 9 4.91 -8.67 8.19
C LYS A 9 5.60 -7.96 9.37
N GLU A 10 5.20 -6.72 9.66
CA GLU A 10 5.64 -6.00 10.87
C GLU A 10 5.06 -6.63 12.13
N LEU A 11 3.87 -7.25 12.04
CA LEU A 11 3.13 -7.82 13.18
C LEU A 11 3.28 -9.33 13.34
N VAL A 12 3.64 -10.07 12.28
CA VAL A 12 3.78 -11.54 12.30
C VAL A 12 4.76 -12.01 11.23
N ASP A 13 5.45 -13.13 11.48
CA ASP A 13 6.24 -13.79 10.44
C ASP A 13 5.35 -14.57 9.48
N LEU A 14 5.44 -14.23 8.19
CA LEU A 14 4.69 -14.86 7.10
C LEU A 14 5.65 -15.67 6.22
N PRO A 15 5.54 -17.01 6.19
CA PRO A 15 6.41 -17.86 5.38
C PRO A 15 6.01 -17.92 3.89
N VAL A 16 4.93 -17.24 3.51
CA VAL A 16 4.34 -17.28 2.17
C VAL A 16 4.11 -15.88 1.63
N GLY A 17 4.20 -15.70 0.32
CA GLY A 17 3.87 -14.43 -0.34
C GLY A 17 2.37 -14.11 -0.34
N PRO A 18 1.97 -12.92 -0.81
CA PRO A 18 0.59 -12.42 -0.73
C PRO A 18 -0.43 -13.29 -1.50
N ASP A 19 -0.08 -13.88 -2.63
CA ASP A 19 -0.98 -14.77 -3.39
C ASP A 19 -1.28 -16.06 -2.61
N ALA A 20 -0.23 -16.73 -2.15
CA ALA A 20 -0.38 -17.92 -1.32
C ALA A 20 -1.08 -17.59 0.02
N LEU A 21 -0.86 -16.40 0.58
CA LEU A 21 -1.60 -15.94 1.75
C LEU A 21 -3.11 -15.84 1.47
N ALA A 22 -3.51 -15.27 0.33
CA ALA A 22 -4.92 -15.20 -0.07
C ALA A 22 -5.57 -16.59 -0.16
N GLU A 23 -4.87 -17.57 -0.72
CA GLU A 23 -5.33 -18.97 -0.74
C GLU A 23 -5.47 -19.56 0.67
N LYS A 24 -4.57 -19.22 1.61
CA LYS A 24 -4.65 -19.69 3.00
C LYS A 24 -5.78 -19.04 3.78
N LEU A 25 -6.05 -17.75 3.55
CA LEU A 25 -7.17 -17.04 4.18
C LEU A 25 -8.51 -17.74 3.89
N LEU A 26 -8.69 -18.28 2.69
CA LEU A 26 -9.91 -19.01 2.33
C LEU A 26 -10.15 -20.22 3.24
N HIS A 27 -9.10 -20.95 3.60
CA HIS A 27 -9.19 -22.06 4.55
C HIS A 27 -9.51 -21.62 5.98
N LEU A 28 -9.27 -20.35 6.31
CA LEU A 28 -9.64 -19.73 7.59
C LEU A 28 -11.04 -19.09 7.55
N GLY A 29 -11.79 -19.27 6.46
CA GLY A 29 -13.13 -18.72 6.28
C GLY A 29 -13.14 -17.23 5.93
N MET A 30 -12.04 -16.70 5.40
CA MET A 30 -11.90 -15.30 4.97
C MET A 30 -11.47 -15.26 3.50
N GLU A 31 -12.29 -14.68 2.63
CA GLU A 31 -11.96 -14.60 1.20
C GLU A 31 -11.20 -13.31 0.90
N ALA A 32 -10.09 -13.39 0.17
CA ALA A 32 -9.45 -12.20 -0.39
C ALA A 32 -10.07 -11.88 -1.76
N ALA A 33 -11.05 -10.97 -1.78
CA ALA A 33 -11.78 -10.56 -2.98
C ALA A 33 -10.87 -9.93 -4.05
N SER A 34 -9.79 -9.27 -3.64
CA SER A 34 -8.78 -8.76 -4.58
C SER A 34 -7.41 -8.57 -3.91
N ILE A 35 -6.36 -8.53 -4.73
CA ILE A 35 -5.00 -8.16 -4.31
C ILE A 35 -4.53 -7.01 -5.21
N THR A 36 -4.36 -5.83 -4.63
CA THR A 36 -3.79 -4.66 -5.31
C THR A 36 -2.32 -4.53 -4.97
N ARG A 37 -1.44 -4.50 -5.96
CA ARG A 37 0.00 -4.33 -5.75
C ARG A 37 0.41 -2.89 -5.98
N THR A 38 1.26 -2.38 -5.08
CA THR A 38 1.89 -1.05 -5.21
C THR A 38 3.40 -1.20 -5.20
N GLY A 39 4.11 -0.20 -5.72
CA GLY A 39 5.56 -0.22 -5.83
C GLY A 39 6.08 -1.27 -6.81
N ALA A 40 7.39 -1.49 -6.78
CA ALA A 40 8.05 -2.45 -7.66
C ALA A 40 8.04 -3.87 -7.08
N HIS A 41 7.58 -4.83 -7.89
CA HIS A 41 7.68 -6.27 -7.63
C HIS A 41 8.61 -6.96 -8.62
N PHE A 42 9.64 -6.23 -9.05
CA PHE A 42 10.65 -6.64 -10.02
C PHE A 42 12.02 -6.06 -9.64
N THR A 43 13.08 -6.62 -10.20
CA THR A 43 14.46 -6.13 -10.00
C THR A 43 15.18 -5.95 -11.34
N GLY A 44 16.19 -5.09 -11.38
CA GLY A 44 17.03 -4.91 -12.58
C GLY A 44 16.35 -4.17 -13.73
N VAL A 45 15.26 -3.44 -13.46
CA VAL A 45 14.58 -2.59 -14.42
C VAL A 45 15.04 -1.15 -14.22
N VAL A 46 15.56 -0.52 -15.27
CA VAL A 46 16.04 0.86 -15.24
C VAL A 46 15.27 1.72 -16.24
N ILE A 47 15.36 3.03 -16.08
CA ILE A 47 14.90 3.97 -17.11
C ILE A 47 15.89 3.90 -18.27
N GLY A 48 15.42 3.48 -19.45
CA GLY A 48 16.20 3.42 -20.70
C GLY A 48 15.83 4.53 -21.67
N GLU A 49 16.72 4.83 -22.61
CA GLU A 49 16.45 5.66 -23.78
C GLU A 49 16.46 4.82 -25.06
N VAL A 50 15.39 4.85 -25.83
CA VAL A 50 15.41 4.26 -27.17
C VAL A 50 16.19 5.20 -28.10
N ARG A 51 17.45 4.91 -28.38
CA ARG A 51 18.31 5.74 -29.25
C ARG A 51 17.92 5.60 -30.71
N THR A 52 17.70 4.38 -31.16
CA THR A 52 17.33 4.06 -32.53
C THR A 52 16.20 3.04 -32.56
N LYS A 53 15.41 3.08 -33.63
CA LYS A 53 14.39 2.09 -33.96
C LYS A 53 14.50 1.78 -35.46
N GLU A 54 14.82 0.55 -35.78
CA GLU A 54 14.91 0.06 -37.15
C GLU A 54 13.95 -1.11 -37.36
N LYS A 55 13.53 -1.34 -38.61
CA LYS A 55 12.71 -2.51 -38.92
C LYS A 55 13.56 -3.77 -38.74
N HIS A 56 13.01 -4.79 -38.09
CA HIS A 56 13.72 -6.04 -37.93
C HIS A 56 13.93 -6.73 -39.31
N PRO A 57 15.16 -7.16 -39.66
CA PRO A 57 15.47 -7.64 -41.01
C PRO A 57 14.70 -8.91 -41.40
N ASN A 58 14.39 -9.76 -40.41
CA ASN A 58 13.73 -11.06 -40.62
C ASN A 58 12.31 -11.13 -40.03
N ALA A 59 11.67 -10.01 -39.70
CA ALA A 59 10.32 -10.02 -39.12
C ALA A 59 9.57 -8.69 -39.33
N ASP A 60 8.39 -8.74 -39.94
CA ASP A 60 7.63 -7.52 -40.30
C ASP A 60 7.00 -6.80 -39.10
N ARG A 61 6.69 -7.52 -38.01
CA ARG A 61 6.03 -6.97 -36.82
C ARG A 61 6.99 -6.62 -35.69
N LEU A 62 8.30 -6.76 -35.91
CA LEU A 62 9.32 -6.51 -34.89
C LEU A 62 10.18 -5.32 -35.30
N SER A 63 10.62 -4.57 -34.30
CA SER A 63 11.61 -3.52 -34.43
C SER A 63 12.89 -3.95 -33.72
N LEU A 64 14.04 -3.62 -34.30
CA LEU A 64 15.32 -3.70 -33.63
C LEU A 64 15.63 -2.30 -33.07
N CYS A 65 15.72 -2.20 -31.75
CA CYS A 65 15.95 -0.95 -31.05
C CYS A 65 17.33 -0.98 -30.38
N THR A 66 18.02 0.15 -30.36
CA THR A 66 19.17 0.35 -29.49
C THR A 66 18.72 1.12 -28.26
N VAL A 67 18.86 0.53 -27.07
CA VAL A 67 18.43 1.13 -25.80
C VAL A 67 19.64 1.50 -24.95
N PHE A 68 19.76 2.77 -24.59
CA PHE A 68 20.80 3.26 -23.69
C PHE A 68 20.31 3.23 -22.25
N ASP A 69 21.03 2.51 -21.39
CA ASP A 69 20.66 2.29 -19.98
C ASP A 69 21.32 3.28 -19.02
N GLY A 70 21.89 4.38 -19.52
CA GLY A 70 22.66 5.35 -18.74
C GLY A 70 24.16 5.05 -18.69
N THR A 71 24.57 3.80 -18.96
CA THR A 71 25.98 3.38 -18.96
C THR A 71 26.41 2.79 -20.30
N SER A 72 25.59 1.92 -20.88
CA SER A 72 25.86 1.19 -22.12
C SER A 72 24.62 1.08 -22.99
N GLU A 73 24.83 0.78 -24.27
CA GLU A 73 23.76 0.51 -25.21
C GLU A 73 23.54 -1.00 -25.34
N ALA A 74 22.28 -1.41 -25.43
CA ALA A 74 21.86 -2.79 -25.63
C ALA A 74 20.97 -2.90 -26.87
N ALA A 75 21.20 -3.93 -27.68
CA ALA A 75 20.30 -4.26 -28.78
C ALA A 75 19.08 -4.98 -28.22
N VAL A 76 17.87 -4.49 -28.52
CA VAL A 76 16.61 -5.03 -27.98
C VAL A 76 15.61 -5.19 -29.10
N VAL A 77 15.05 -6.39 -29.24
CA VAL A 77 13.95 -6.64 -30.18
C VAL A 77 12.64 -6.31 -29.48
N CYS A 78 11.87 -5.37 -30.04
CA CYS A 78 10.59 -4.94 -29.48
C CYS A 78 9.48 -5.12 -30.52
N GLY A 79 8.37 -5.73 -30.11
CA GLY A 79 7.19 -5.91 -30.96
C GLY A 79 6.08 -4.88 -30.72
N ALA A 80 6.24 -3.97 -29.76
CA ALA A 80 5.19 -3.03 -29.41
C ALA A 80 5.05 -1.95 -30.51
N PRO A 81 3.82 -1.66 -30.96
CA PRO A 81 3.60 -0.73 -32.07
C PRO A 81 3.99 0.72 -31.71
N ASN A 82 3.94 1.07 -30.43
CA ASN A 82 4.19 2.40 -29.90
C ASN A 82 5.67 2.70 -29.59
N VAL A 83 6.60 1.76 -29.80
CA VAL A 83 8.04 2.03 -29.62
C VAL A 83 8.53 3.04 -30.65
N ALA A 84 9.34 4.02 -30.25
CA ALA A 84 9.92 5.03 -31.12
C ALA A 84 11.26 5.54 -30.57
N ALA A 85 12.14 5.98 -31.48
CA ALA A 85 13.38 6.64 -31.08
C ALA A 85 13.11 7.93 -30.28
N GLY A 86 13.96 8.22 -29.31
CA GLY A 86 13.85 9.34 -28.36
C GLY A 86 12.99 9.07 -27.12
N GLN A 87 12.30 7.93 -27.03
CA GLN A 87 11.45 7.62 -25.89
C GLN A 87 12.24 7.23 -24.63
N ARG A 88 11.74 7.67 -23.47
CA ARG A 88 12.11 7.10 -22.16
C ARG A 88 11.22 5.91 -21.88
N VAL A 89 11.79 4.79 -21.47
CA VAL A 89 11.07 3.51 -21.32
C VAL A 89 11.53 2.77 -20.07
N ALA A 90 10.70 1.87 -19.56
CA ALA A 90 11.13 0.89 -18.57
C ALA A 90 11.90 -0.25 -19.27
N PHE A 91 13.20 -0.34 -18.99
CA PHE A 91 14.10 -1.30 -19.62
C PHE A 91 14.57 -2.36 -18.62
N ALA A 92 14.11 -3.60 -18.80
CA ALA A 92 14.57 -4.74 -18.02
C ALA A 92 15.87 -5.30 -18.62
N LYS A 93 16.95 -5.17 -17.86
CA LYS A 93 18.28 -5.63 -18.26
C LYS A 93 18.37 -7.16 -18.21
N VAL A 94 19.36 -7.75 -18.89
CA VAL A 94 19.69 -9.16 -18.67
C VAL A 94 19.98 -9.40 -17.19
N GLY A 95 19.36 -10.42 -16.60
CA GLY A 95 19.40 -10.72 -15.18
C GLY A 95 18.28 -10.08 -14.36
N ALA A 96 17.51 -9.14 -14.93
CA ALA A 96 16.30 -8.62 -14.30
C ALA A 96 15.30 -9.74 -14.02
N VAL A 97 14.56 -9.62 -12.92
CA VAL A 97 13.49 -10.56 -12.54
C VAL A 97 12.18 -9.80 -12.53
N LEU A 98 11.27 -10.16 -13.43
CA LEU A 98 9.92 -9.59 -13.53
C LEU A 98 8.91 -10.43 -12.72
N PRO A 99 7.69 -9.92 -12.47
CA PRO A 99 6.65 -10.65 -11.75
C PRO A 99 6.41 -12.06 -12.33
N GLY A 100 6.16 -13.03 -11.44
CA GLY A 100 6.07 -14.45 -11.81
C GLY A 100 7.43 -15.13 -11.98
N ASP A 101 8.48 -14.63 -11.32
CA ASP A 101 9.85 -15.14 -11.35
C ASP A 101 10.46 -15.22 -12.76
N PHE A 102 10.02 -14.31 -13.65
CA PHE A 102 10.46 -14.30 -15.03
C PHE A 102 11.83 -13.62 -15.17
N VAL A 103 12.89 -14.42 -15.29
CA VAL A 103 14.26 -13.94 -15.43
C VAL A 103 14.58 -13.56 -16.89
N ILE A 104 14.97 -12.31 -17.11
CA ILE A 104 15.41 -11.80 -18.42
C ILE A 104 16.77 -12.39 -18.78
N LYS A 105 16.83 -13.05 -19.94
CA LYS A 105 18.05 -13.65 -20.49
C LYS A 105 18.36 -13.06 -21.85
N LYS A 106 19.64 -13.09 -22.23
CA LYS A 106 20.05 -12.81 -23.60
C LYS A 106 19.43 -13.84 -24.54
N ALA A 107 18.79 -13.37 -25.61
CA ALA A 107 18.11 -14.22 -26.57
C ALA A 107 18.50 -13.85 -28.00
N LYS A 108 18.29 -14.79 -28.93
CA LYS A 108 18.26 -14.50 -30.37
C LYS A 108 16.82 -14.63 -30.84
N ILE A 109 16.22 -13.52 -31.25
CA ILE A 109 14.85 -13.49 -31.74
C ILE A 109 14.94 -13.30 -33.25
N ARG A 110 14.48 -14.31 -34.01
CA ARG A 110 14.51 -14.29 -35.50
C ARG A 110 15.88 -13.91 -36.08
N GLY A 111 16.96 -14.32 -35.40
CA GLY A 111 18.34 -14.10 -35.82
C GLY A 111 19.01 -12.84 -35.28
N ALA A 112 18.26 -11.85 -34.77
CA ALA A 112 18.83 -10.67 -34.12
C ALA A 112 19.05 -10.92 -32.62
N ALA A 113 20.11 -10.33 -32.06
CA ALA A 113 20.34 -10.38 -30.62
C ALA A 113 19.36 -9.46 -29.87
N SER A 114 18.85 -9.93 -28.74
CA SER A 114 18.07 -9.14 -27.78
C SER A 114 18.69 -9.30 -26.40
N GLU A 115 19.18 -8.19 -25.85
CA GLU A 115 19.95 -8.09 -24.61
C GLU A 115 19.13 -7.38 -23.51
N GLY A 116 17.85 -7.71 -23.45
CA GLY A 116 16.91 -7.16 -22.49
C GLY A 116 15.49 -7.14 -23.06
N MET A 117 14.61 -6.41 -22.37
CA MET A 117 13.21 -6.23 -22.73
C MET A 117 12.76 -4.80 -22.42
N ILE A 118 12.03 -4.18 -23.34
CA ILE A 118 11.30 -2.93 -23.06
C ILE A 118 9.92 -3.32 -22.56
N CYS A 119 9.56 -2.87 -21.36
CA CYS A 119 8.41 -3.40 -20.63
C CYS A 119 7.16 -2.53 -20.74
N SER A 120 6.01 -3.18 -20.74
CA SER A 120 4.67 -2.62 -20.51
C SER A 120 4.33 -2.54 -19.02
N THR A 121 3.30 -1.78 -18.65
CA THR A 121 2.75 -1.77 -17.28
C THR A 121 2.32 -3.17 -16.83
N LYS A 122 1.71 -3.95 -17.73
CA LYS A 122 1.26 -5.32 -17.48
C LYS A 122 2.42 -6.27 -17.15
N GLU A 123 3.51 -6.24 -17.92
CA GLU A 123 4.69 -7.08 -17.67
C GLU A 123 5.38 -6.70 -16.36
N LEU A 124 5.30 -5.45 -15.93
CA LEU A 124 5.83 -4.97 -14.66
C LEU A 124 4.87 -5.20 -13.47
N GLY A 125 3.65 -5.70 -13.71
CA GLY A 125 2.63 -5.88 -12.68
C GLY A 125 2.12 -4.57 -12.09
N LEU A 126 2.20 -3.48 -12.86
CA LEU A 126 1.73 -2.14 -12.47
C LEU A 126 0.28 -1.91 -12.94
N PRO A 127 -0.44 -0.96 -12.32
CA PRO A 127 -1.75 -0.53 -12.80
C PRO A 127 -1.70 -0.14 -14.28
N SER A 128 -2.75 -0.50 -15.02
CA SER A 128 -2.84 -0.15 -16.44
C SER A 128 -2.84 1.36 -16.63
N ASP A 129 -2.05 1.82 -17.59
CA ASP A 129 -2.02 3.18 -18.12
C ASP A 129 -2.97 3.37 -19.32
N GLY A 130 -3.77 2.35 -19.64
CA GLY A 130 -4.66 2.33 -20.80
C GLY A 130 -3.94 2.15 -22.15
N VAL A 131 -2.64 1.84 -22.14
CA VAL A 131 -1.83 1.67 -23.36
C VAL A 131 -1.63 0.19 -23.66
N ASP A 132 -1.97 -0.21 -24.89
CA ASP A 132 -1.65 -1.55 -25.42
C ASP A 132 -0.26 -1.52 -26.10
N GLY A 133 0.79 -1.61 -25.27
CA GLY A 133 2.17 -1.51 -25.73
C GLY A 133 3.17 -1.28 -24.58
N ILE A 134 4.37 -0.79 -24.92
CA ILE A 134 5.39 -0.47 -23.90
C ILE A 134 4.98 0.75 -23.07
N MET A 135 5.47 0.81 -21.83
CA MET A 135 5.31 1.98 -20.96
C MET A 135 6.27 3.08 -21.40
N VAL A 136 5.72 4.21 -21.87
CA VAL A 136 6.48 5.41 -22.23
C VAL A 136 6.51 6.34 -21.03
N LEU A 137 7.71 6.64 -20.55
CA LEU A 137 7.95 7.50 -19.39
C LEU A 137 8.03 8.98 -19.80
N PRO A 138 7.83 9.92 -18.85
CA PRO A 138 7.93 11.34 -19.13
C PRO A 138 9.27 11.72 -19.81
N PRO A 139 9.24 12.62 -20.81
CA PRO A 139 10.46 13.16 -21.38
C PRO A 139 11.34 13.79 -20.29
N GLY A 140 12.63 13.49 -20.30
CA GLY A 140 13.59 14.01 -19.31
C GLY A 140 13.84 13.11 -18.10
N ALA A 141 13.14 11.97 -17.97
CA ALA A 141 13.49 10.97 -16.96
C ALA A 141 14.96 10.49 -17.15
N PRO A 142 15.84 10.52 -16.13
CA PRO A 142 17.26 10.24 -16.34
C PRO A 142 17.51 8.76 -16.64
N ALA A 143 18.15 8.46 -17.77
CA ALA A 143 18.54 7.08 -18.10
C ALA A 143 19.49 6.50 -17.04
N GLY A 144 19.31 5.22 -16.73
CA GLY A 144 20.06 4.48 -15.71
C GLY A 144 19.53 4.60 -14.30
N THR A 145 18.54 5.47 -14.07
CA THR A 145 17.79 5.48 -12.81
C THR A 145 17.12 4.12 -12.62
N ASP A 146 17.26 3.53 -11.44
CA ASP A 146 16.48 2.34 -11.06
C ASP A 146 14.99 2.68 -11.10
N PHE A 147 14.25 2.01 -11.98
CA PHE A 147 12.84 2.31 -12.17
C PHE A 147 12.03 2.02 -10.91
N ALA A 148 12.44 1.01 -10.12
CA ALA A 148 11.77 0.68 -8.87
C ALA A 148 11.76 1.84 -7.86
N SER A 149 12.85 2.63 -7.83
CA SER A 149 12.96 3.81 -6.96
C SER A 149 11.90 4.89 -7.23
N THR A 150 11.26 4.86 -8.40
CA THR A 150 10.23 5.83 -8.80
C THR A 150 8.81 5.42 -8.39
N LEU A 151 8.60 4.16 -8.00
CA LEU A 151 7.26 3.58 -7.79
C LEU A 151 6.80 3.62 -6.33
N GLY A 152 7.60 4.18 -5.44
CA GLY A 152 7.36 4.12 -4.00
C GLY A 152 7.58 2.70 -3.43
N PRO A 153 7.35 2.51 -2.13
CA PRO A 153 7.59 1.22 -1.47
C PRO A 153 6.64 0.14 -1.97
N SER A 154 7.19 -1.08 -2.11
CA SER A 154 6.44 -2.24 -2.55
C SER A 154 5.52 -2.78 -1.48
N ASP A 155 4.28 -3.09 -1.87
CA ASP A 155 3.28 -3.70 -1.00
C ASP A 155 2.24 -4.48 -1.83
N ALA A 156 1.51 -5.36 -1.15
CA ALA A 156 0.31 -6.00 -1.63
C ALA A 156 -0.82 -5.73 -0.64
N VAL A 157 -1.87 -5.08 -1.11
CA VAL A 157 -3.07 -4.78 -0.32
C VAL A 157 -4.15 -5.78 -0.67
N LEU A 158 -4.50 -6.65 0.28
CA LEU A 158 -5.54 -7.64 0.15
C LEU A 158 -6.87 -7.03 0.60
N ASP A 159 -7.92 -7.13 -0.22
CA ASP A 159 -9.28 -6.81 0.23
C ASP A 159 -9.95 -8.08 0.75
N VAL A 160 -9.92 -8.26 2.07
CA VAL A 160 -10.37 -9.48 2.75
C VAL A 160 -11.81 -9.32 3.23
N GLU A 161 -12.70 -10.20 2.81
CA GLU A 161 -14.06 -10.29 3.31
C GLU A 161 -14.05 -10.93 4.70
N ILE A 162 -14.52 -10.16 5.69
CA ILE A 162 -14.58 -10.59 7.09
C ILE A 162 -16.03 -10.87 7.44
N GLY A 163 -16.33 -12.12 7.78
CA GLY A 163 -17.66 -12.53 8.20
C GLY A 163 -18.10 -11.85 9.51
N PRO A 164 -19.41 -11.69 9.75
CA PRO A 164 -19.95 -11.01 10.93
C PRO A 164 -19.62 -11.73 12.26
N ASN A 165 -19.27 -13.01 12.19
CA ASN A 165 -18.80 -13.81 13.31
C ASN A 165 -17.32 -13.62 13.65
N ARG A 166 -16.56 -12.87 12.85
CA ARG A 166 -15.12 -12.62 13.01
C ARG A 166 -14.75 -11.13 13.16
N PRO A 167 -15.43 -10.37 14.04
CA PRO A 167 -15.11 -8.95 14.23
C PRO A 167 -13.68 -8.75 14.76
N ASP A 168 -13.10 -9.77 15.38
CA ASP A 168 -11.70 -9.79 15.82
C ASP A 168 -10.71 -9.61 14.66
N CYS A 169 -11.06 -10.04 13.44
CA CYS A 169 -10.24 -9.89 12.24
C CYS A 169 -10.42 -8.56 11.51
N LEU A 170 -11.20 -7.61 12.05
CA LEU A 170 -11.37 -6.26 11.49
C LEU A 170 -10.17 -5.32 11.77
N SER A 171 -8.96 -5.88 11.84
CA SER A 171 -7.72 -5.14 12.08
C SER A 171 -6.49 -5.92 11.62
N HIS A 172 -5.37 -5.22 11.39
CA HIS A 172 -4.11 -5.87 11.05
C HIS A 172 -3.62 -6.77 12.19
N ALA A 173 -3.72 -6.33 13.45
CA ALA A 173 -3.32 -7.13 14.61
C ALA A 173 -4.24 -8.34 14.83
N GLY A 174 -5.53 -8.18 14.56
CA GLY A 174 -6.51 -9.25 14.58
C GLY A 174 -6.19 -10.35 13.58
N LEU A 175 -5.98 -9.97 12.32
CA LEU A 175 -5.63 -10.92 11.27
C LEU A 175 -4.24 -11.53 11.48
N ALA A 176 -3.25 -10.72 11.90
CA ALA A 176 -1.92 -11.21 12.23
C ALA A 176 -1.95 -12.28 13.33
N ARG A 177 -2.86 -12.16 14.31
CA ARG A 177 -3.04 -13.15 15.39
C ARG A 177 -3.52 -14.48 14.83
N GLU A 178 -4.47 -14.46 13.89
CA GLU A 178 -4.91 -15.69 13.25
C GLU A 178 -3.83 -16.33 12.38
N LEU A 179 -3.11 -15.52 11.61
CA LEU A 179 -2.02 -16.01 10.78
C LEU A 179 -0.88 -16.58 11.62
N ALA A 180 -0.60 -16.02 12.79
CA ALA A 180 0.38 -16.56 13.74
C ALA A 180 0.00 -17.98 14.18
N VAL A 181 -1.27 -18.20 14.53
CA VAL A 181 -1.78 -19.54 14.88
C VAL A 181 -1.72 -20.48 13.67
N HIS A 182 -2.18 -20.03 12.50
CA HIS A 182 -2.21 -20.85 11.29
C HIS A 182 -0.81 -21.31 10.84
N PHE A 183 0.17 -20.42 10.87
CA PHE A 183 1.54 -20.73 10.43
C PHE A 183 2.45 -21.25 11.56
N GLY A 184 1.97 -21.30 12.80
CA GLY A 184 2.78 -21.66 13.96
C GLY A 184 3.91 -20.67 14.22
N THR A 185 3.70 -19.39 13.91
CA THR A 185 4.64 -18.28 14.15
C THR A 185 4.20 -17.43 15.34
N SER A 186 5.04 -16.48 15.74
CA SER A 186 4.76 -15.58 16.87
C SER A 186 4.33 -14.19 16.39
N LEU A 187 3.43 -13.58 17.17
CA LEU A 187 3.13 -12.15 17.04
C LEU A 187 4.35 -11.30 17.47
N LYS A 188 4.63 -10.26 16.69
CA LYS A 188 5.68 -9.26 16.90
C LYS A 188 5.14 -7.99 17.58
N THR A 189 4.12 -8.12 18.40
CA THR A 189 3.51 -6.96 19.08
C THR A 189 4.28 -6.63 20.35
N ALA A 190 4.83 -5.43 20.45
CA ALA A 190 5.36 -4.90 21.70
C ALA A 190 4.23 -4.28 22.53
N PRO A 191 4.28 -4.37 23.88
CA PRO A 191 3.37 -3.60 24.72
C PRO A 191 3.56 -2.10 24.42
N PRO A 192 2.48 -1.30 24.41
CA PRO A 192 2.59 0.14 24.19
C PRO A 192 3.47 0.76 25.27
N ALA A 193 4.32 1.72 24.86
CA ALA A 193 5.15 2.45 25.79
C ALA A 193 4.29 3.19 26.83
N ALA A 194 4.72 3.16 28.09
CA ALA A 194 4.09 3.97 29.12
C ALA A 194 4.24 5.45 28.75
N VAL A 195 3.12 6.17 28.71
CA VAL A 195 3.12 7.61 28.44
C VAL A 195 3.01 8.31 29.78
N SER A 196 4.06 9.06 30.17
CA SER A 196 4.05 9.86 31.39
C SER A 196 2.96 10.94 31.31
N GLU A 197 2.27 11.13 32.43
CA GLU A 197 1.29 12.20 32.59
C GLU A 197 1.95 13.41 33.24
N ALA A 198 1.61 14.59 32.75
CA ALA A 198 2.10 15.86 33.28
C ALA A 198 0.96 16.89 33.29
N GLY A 199 0.94 17.71 34.33
CA GLY A 199 -0.03 18.79 34.51
C GLY A 199 -1.26 18.43 35.35
N PRO A 200 -2.03 19.43 35.81
CA PRO A 200 -3.16 19.26 36.72
C PRO A 200 -4.48 18.88 36.02
N ALA A 201 -4.44 18.60 34.72
CA ALA A 201 -5.62 18.57 33.89
C ALA A 201 -6.38 17.23 34.05
N SER A 202 -7.59 17.29 34.60
CA SER A 202 -8.51 16.15 34.65
C SER A 202 -9.64 16.36 33.65
N LEU A 203 -10.05 15.28 32.97
CA LEU A 203 -11.25 15.25 32.13
C LEU A 203 -12.27 14.35 32.82
N PRO A 204 -13.22 14.92 33.59
CA PRO A 204 -14.27 14.14 34.20
C PRO A 204 -15.14 13.47 33.12
N VAL A 205 -15.33 12.16 33.26
CA VAL A 205 -16.24 11.38 32.42
C VAL A 205 -17.30 10.75 33.31
N ASP A 206 -18.55 11.07 33.02
CA ASP A 206 -19.72 10.45 33.66
C ASP A 206 -20.35 9.45 32.69
N VAL A 207 -20.45 8.19 33.11
CA VAL A 207 -21.04 7.11 32.31
C VAL A 207 -22.36 6.72 32.95
N ALA A 208 -23.42 7.43 32.56
CA ALA A 208 -24.76 7.23 33.10
C ALA A 208 -25.45 5.97 32.55
N ASP A 209 -25.05 5.51 31.36
CA ASP A 209 -25.55 4.27 30.74
C ASP A 209 -24.45 3.20 30.68
N ALA A 210 -24.18 2.57 31.82
CA ALA A 210 -23.17 1.51 31.94
C ALA A 210 -23.55 0.22 31.18
N GLU A 211 -24.83 0.02 30.85
CA GLU A 211 -25.27 -1.11 30.04
C GLU A 211 -24.89 -0.90 28.57
N GLY A 212 -25.16 0.29 28.03
CA GLY A 212 -24.77 0.66 26.65
C GLY A 212 -23.28 0.93 26.48
N CYS A 213 -22.59 1.38 27.52
CA CYS A 213 -21.16 1.66 27.51
C CYS A 213 -20.52 1.20 28.83
N PRO A 214 -20.14 -0.09 28.96
CA PRO A 214 -19.56 -0.61 30.21
C PRO A 214 -18.15 -0.07 30.49
N ARG A 215 -17.50 0.55 29.49
CA ARG A 215 -16.18 1.16 29.64
C ARG A 215 -16.04 2.35 28.70
N TYR A 216 -15.67 3.50 29.27
CA TYR A 216 -15.24 4.67 28.54
C TYR A 216 -13.89 5.14 29.07
N THR A 217 -12.94 5.39 28.19
CA THR A 217 -11.63 5.96 28.54
C THR A 217 -11.46 7.30 27.83
N GLY A 218 -11.15 8.33 28.60
CA GLY A 218 -10.84 9.66 28.09
C GLY A 218 -9.42 10.04 28.49
N ARG A 219 -8.70 10.71 27.59
CA ARG A 219 -7.39 11.32 27.89
C ARG A 219 -7.35 12.72 27.34
N LEU A 220 -7.04 13.69 28.20
CA LEU A 220 -6.85 15.08 27.80
C LEU A 220 -5.40 15.28 27.36
N VAL A 221 -5.21 15.84 26.18
CA VAL A 221 -3.89 16.21 25.64
C VAL A 221 -3.93 17.69 25.29
N THR A 222 -3.13 18.50 25.99
CA THR A 222 -3.12 19.96 25.85
C THR A 222 -1.95 20.44 25.00
N GLY A 223 -2.08 21.63 24.40
CA GLY A 223 -1.00 22.24 23.61
C GLY A 223 -0.80 21.60 22.23
N VAL A 224 -1.80 20.85 21.75
CA VAL A 224 -1.76 20.21 20.43
C VAL A 224 -2.12 21.22 19.35
N LYS A 225 -1.24 21.35 18.34
CA LYS A 225 -1.56 22.05 17.11
C LYS A 225 -1.98 21.04 16.05
N VAL A 226 -3.27 21.02 15.69
CA VAL A 226 -3.78 20.13 14.63
C VAL A 226 -3.33 20.67 13.27
N GLY A 227 -2.65 19.82 12.51
CA GLY A 227 -2.15 20.13 11.17
C GLY A 227 -2.13 18.88 10.29
N PRO A 228 -1.53 18.96 9.08
CA PRO A 228 -1.37 17.81 8.20
C PRO A 228 -0.59 16.68 8.87
N SER A 229 -0.92 15.45 8.50
CA SER A 229 -0.19 14.26 8.96
C SER A 229 1.21 14.18 8.36
N PRO A 230 2.19 13.60 9.09
CA PRO A 230 3.47 13.23 8.51
C PRO A 230 3.30 12.31 7.29
N ALA A 231 4.22 12.39 6.32
CA ALA A 231 4.13 11.66 5.05
C ALA A 231 3.94 10.14 5.25
N TRP A 232 4.69 9.52 6.17
CA TRP A 232 4.59 8.08 6.45
C TRP A 232 3.19 7.65 6.90
N LEU A 233 2.51 8.47 7.72
CA LEU A 233 1.18 8.17 8.26
C LEU A 233 0.15 8.31 7.15
N LYS A 234 0.24 9.41 6.40
CA LYS A 234 -0.60 9.65 5.22
C LYS A 234 -0.50 8.49 4.23
N GLU A 235 0.71 8.14 3.81
CA GLU A 235 0.94 7.05 2.85
C GLU A 235 0.43 5.70 3.36
N ARG A 236 0.65 5.38 4.64
CA ARG A 236 0.18 4.12 5.23
C ARG A 236 -1.34 4.00 5.17
N LEU A 237 -2.08 5.08 5.46
CA LEU A 237 -3.54 5.10 5.39
C LEU A 237 -4.07 5.11 3.95
N GLU A 238 -3.45 5.90 3.08
CA GLU A 238 -3.88 6.04 1.68
C GLU A 238 -3.73 4.73 0.90
N ARG A 239 -2.72 3.90 1.22
CA ARG A 239 -2.59 2.54 0.66
C ARG A 239 -3.80 1.65 0.96
N LEU A 240 -4.46 1.87 2.10
CA LEU A 240 -5.67 1.17 2.49
C LEU A 240 -6.94 1.85 1.93
N GLY A 241 -6.80 2.88 1.11
CA GLY A 241 -7.90 3.66 0.55
C GLY A 241 -8.50 4.68 1.51
N LEU A 242 -7.83 4.98 2.64
CA LEU A 242 -8.28 5.99 3.58
C LEU A 242 -7.65 7.34 3.23
N ARG A 243 -8.49 8.32 2.91
CA ARG A 243 -8.05 9.70 2.66
C ARG A 243 -7.55 10.34 3.96
N SER A 244 -6.33 10.86 3.94
CA SER A 244 -5.77 11.66 5.04
C SER A 244 -6.54 12.98 5.21
N ILE A 245 -6.87 13.33 6.45
CA ILE A 245 -7.62 14.55 6.80
C ILE A 245 -6.71 15.50 7.59
N ASN A 246 -6.25 15.06 8.75
CA ASN A 246 -5.31 15.77 9.60
C ASN A 246 -4.70 14.79 10.61
N ALA A 247 -3.64 15.21 11.31
CA ALA A 247 -2.90 14.36 12.23
C ALA A 247 -3.76 13.74 13.34
N ALA A 248 -4.78 14.45 13.86
CA ALA A 248 -5.62 13.93 14.93
C ALA A 248 -6.53 12.79 14.44
N VAL A 249 -7.21 13.00 13.30
CA VAL A 249 -8.09 12.00 12.69
C VAL A 249 -7.28 10.80 12.18
N ASP A 250 -6.16 11.07 11.53
CA ASP A 250 -5.35 10.03 10.92
C ASP A 250 -4.70 9.11 11.96
N VAL A 251 -4.28 9.62 13.12
CA VAL A 251 -3.81 8.77 14.23
C VAL A 251 -4.93 7.86 14.74
N THR A 252 -6.17 8.36 14.86
CA THR A 252 -7.29 7.49 15.26
C THR A 252 -7.60 6.42 14.22
N ASN A 253 -7.51 6.75 12.92
CA ASN A 253 -7.68 5.80 11.84
C ASN A 253 -6.54 4.76 11.80
N LEU A 254 -5.30 5.17 12.07
CA LEU A 254 -4.18 4.25 12.18
C LEU A 254 -4.43 3.21 13.27
N LEU A 255 -4.85 3.66 14.46
CA LEU A 255 -5.13 2.77 15.60
C LEU A 255 -6.34 1.87 15.34
N LEU A 256 -7.36 2.37 14.63
CA LEU A 256 -8.48 1.55 14.15
C LEU A 256 -7.98 0.46 13.21
N MET A 257 -7.19 0.80 12.19
CA MET A 257 -6.71 -0.18 11.21
C MET A 257 -5.71 -1.17 11.82
N GLU A 258 -4.91 -0.75 12.79
CA GLU A 258 -3.94 -1.61 13.45
C GLU A 258 -4.61 -2.56 14.45
N ASN A 259 -5.39 -2.01 15.38
CA ASN A 259 -5.86 -2.73 16.58
C ASN A 259 -7.35 -3.05 16.58
N GLY A 260 -8.12 -2.51 15.62
CA GLY A 260 -9.57 -2.71 15.55
C GLY A 260 -10.34 -1.90 16.58
N GLN A 261 -9.69 -0.90 17.20
CA GLN A 261 -10.31 -0.04 18.19
C GLN A 261 -10.66 1.32 17.56
N PRO A 262 -11.95 1.61 17.30
CA PRO A 262 -12.37 2.95 16.92
C PRO A 262 -12.09 3.92 18.05
N LEU A 263 -11.57 5.09 17.70
CA LEU A 263 -11.29 6.19 18.62
C LEU A 263 -11.86 7.48 18.04
N HIS A 264 -12.08 8.46 18.91
CA HIS A 264 -12.52 9.79 18.51
C HIS A 264 -11.78 10.87 19.31
N VAL A 265 -11.58 12.02 18.69
CA VAL A 265 -10.94 13.18 19.31
C VAL A 265 -11.93 14.33 19.33
N PHE A 266 -12.14 14.88 20.52
CA PHE A 266 -12.94 16.08 20.71
C PHE A 266 -12.04 17.29 20.96
N ASP A 267 -12.49 18.45 20.50
CA ASP A 267 -11.92 19.73 20.91
C ASP A 267 -12.37 20.03 22.34
N ALA A 268 -11.44 19.92 23.30
CA ALA A 268 -11.74 20.05 24.72
C ALA A 268 -12.29 21.44 25.08
N ASP A 269 -11.87 22.49 24.36
CA ASP A 269 -12.34 23.86 24.58
C ASP A 269 -13.80 24.06 24.17
N LYS A 270 -14.36 23.13 23.38
CA LYS A 270 -15.78 23.11 22.99
C LYS A 270 -16.66 22.28 23.92
N LEU A 271 -16.08 21.58 24.90
CA LEU A 271 -16.85 20.79 25.86
C LEU A 271 -17.53 21.68 26.90
N SER A 272 -18.84 21.84 26.77
CA SER A 272 -19.65 22.59 27.73
C SER A 272 -19.55 21.96 29.12
N GLY A 273 -19.10 22.75 30.11
CA GLY A 273 -18.90 22.28 31.49
C GLY A 273 -17.64 21.44 31.71
N GLY A 274 -16.73 21.35 30.72
CA GLY A 274 -15.43 20.71 30.87
C GLY A 274 -15.47 19.22 31.20
N ARG A 275 -16.58 18.53 30.88
CA ARG A 275 -16.80 17.12 31.19
C ARG A 275 -17.47 16.39 30.03
N LEU A 276 -17.30 15.07 30.00
CA LEU A 276 -18.03 14.19 29.09
C LEU A 276 -19.14 13.45 29.85
N ALA A 277 -20.30 13.30 29.20
CA ALA A 277 -21.42 12.52 29.72
C ALA A 277 -21.83 11.49 28.66
N VAL A 278 -21.68 10.21 28.99
CA VAL A 278 -22.08 9.08 28.17
C VAL A 278 -23.45 8.61 28.65
N ARG A 279 -24.48 8.90 27.86
CA ARG A 279 -25.88 8.64 28.20
C ARG A 279 -26.71 8.32 26.96
N ARG A 280 -27.90 7.77 27.18
CA ARG A 280 -28.94 7.68 26.14
C ARG A 280 -29.39 9.07 25.70
N ALA A 281 -29.77 9.17 24.42
CA ALA A 281 -30.43 10.34 23.88
C ALA A 281 -31.82 10.50 24.52
N LYS A 282 -32.27 11.74 24.65
CA LYS A 282 -33.64 12.07 25.07
C LYS A 282 -34.57 11.99 23.86
N ALA A 283 -35.85 11.71 24.10
CA ALA A 283 -36.85 11.77 23.05
C ALA A 283 -36.88 13.18 22.41
N GLY A 284 -36.79 13.23 21.07
CA GLY A 284 -36.75 14.48 20.31
C GLY A 284 -35.40 15.22 20.33
N GLU A 285 -34.33 14.64 20.90
CA GLU A 285 -33.00 15.23 20.88
C GLU A 285 -32.42 15.20 19.45
N SER A 286 -31.88 16.34 18.99
CA SER A 286 -31.25 16.48 17.67
C SER A 286 -29.75 16.72 17.80
N LEU A 287 -28.97 16.10 16.91
CA LEU A 287 -27.54 16.32 16.77
C LEU A 287 -27.22 16.56 15.29
N LYS A 288 -26.48 17.63 15.01
CA LYS A 288 -25.94 17.87 13.66
C LYS A 288 -24.70 16.99 13.46
N GLY A 289 -24.68 16.24 12.36
CA GLY A 289 -23.57 15.36 12.01
C GLY A 289 -22.32 16.14 11.58
N LEU A 290 -21.21 15.41 11.44
CA LEU A 290 -19.97 15.95 10.90
C LEU A 290 -20.06 16.28 9.40
N ASP A 291 -21.03 15.69 8.70
CA ASP A 291 -21.32 15.83 7.28
C ASP A 291 -22.30 16.96 6.93
N GLY A 292 -22.95 17.57 7.93
CA GLY A 292 -23.83 18.73 7.74
C GLY A 292 -25.22 18.55 8.29
#